data_AF-A0A875S5C7-F1
#
_entry.id   AF-A0A875S5C7-F1
#
_cell.length_a   1.000
_cell.length_b   1.000
_cell.length_c   1.000
_cell.angle_alpha   90.00
_cell.angle_beta   90.00
_cell.angle_gamma   90.00
#
_symmetry.space_group_name_H-M   'P 1'
#
loop_
_entity.id
_entity.type
_entity.pdbx_description
1 polymer ?
#
loop_
_entity_poly.entity_id
_entity_poly.type
_entity_poly.pdbx_seq_one_letter_code
_entity_poly.pdbx_strand_id
1 'polypeptide(L)'
;MMLTLGLLVNTDTASSNVKMLQSSAAVHNPKHKTNKSGEKDGENTPAVKPCTVTNPLTNQFYDLRSLAAVTKDIDGQTVIVSQPWMTRGLDYAGNFTLGICSSPISLPEDLDGDDFSSVRNKTEVAAYFTSPDFPHKMALGLASTELKFRGRNLVMEYTGGDLCPNSKTRRRSSLLLFSCDREIQSKAKVSYIGSADDCAYFFEVRTIHACATAPTGENMGIVSIVFLIGAAAAITFFGGGVLYKLFKRLDLGQPPRLPN
;
A
#
# COMPACT_ATOMS: atom_id res chain seq x y z
N MET A 1 -2.28 46.87 -67.31
CA MET A 1 -2.42 45.40 -67.35
C MET A 1 -1.48 44.88 -66.26
N MET A 2 -1.87 44.50 -65.05
CA MET A 2 -3.11 44.02 -64.39
C MET A 2 -3.23 44.70 -62.99
N LEU A 3 -4.38 45.21 -62.50
CA LEU A 3 -5.40 44.52 -61.66
C LEU A 3 -4.78 43.57 -60.62
N THR A 4 -4.82 43.81 -59.29
CA THR A 4 -6.00 43.76 -58.38
C THR A 4 -5.69 44.44 -57.02
N LEU A 5 -6.58 45.29 -56.46
CA LEU A 5 -7.59 45.03 -55.39
C LEU A 5 -6.95 44.75 -54.01
N GLY A 6 -7.26 45.37 -52.86
CA GLY A 6 -8.30 46.30 -52.43
C GLY A 6 -8.24 46.36 -50.87
N LEU A 7 -8.69 47.48 -50.30
CA LEU A 7 -8.58 47.95 -48.90
C LEU A 7 -9.11 47.00 -47.81
N LEU A 8 -8.68 47.22 -46.55
CA LEU A 8 -9.50 47.64 -45.38
C LEU A 8 -8.57 47.84 -44.14
N VAL A 9 -8.32 49.09 -43.69
CA VAL A 9 -8.96 49.86 -42.58
C VAL A 9 -8.50 49.50 -41.16
N ASN A 10 -7.91 50.49 -40.48
CA ASN A 10 -7.57 50.56 -39.06
C ASN A 10 -8.82 50.61 -38.16
N THR A 11 -8.72 50.12 -36.91
CA THR A 11 -9.40 50.74 -35.76
C THR A 11 -8.65 50.55 -34.45
N ASP A 12 -8.75 51.62 -33.67
CA ASP A 12 -8.17 51.97 -32.38
C ASP A 12 -8.82 51.30 -31.15
N THR A 13 -8.04 51.28 -30.06
CA THR A 13 -8.36 51.38 -28.62
C THR A 13 -9.79 51.15 -28.08
N ALA A 14 -9.91 50.33 -27.02
CA ALA A 14 -10.84 50.59 -25.91
C ALA A 14 -10.42 49.89 -24.60
N SER A 15 -10.03 50.71 -23.63
CA SER A 15 -9.88 50.40 -22.20
C SER A 15 -11.25 50.42 -21.53
N SER A 16 -11.51 49.52 -20.57
CA SER A 16 -12.56 49.73 -19.57
C SER A 16 -12.24 49.03 -18.26
N ASN A 17 -12.03 49.83 -17.21
CA ASN A 17 -11.98 49.44 -15.81
C ASN A 17 -13.42 49.50 -15.26
N VAL A 18 -13.89 48.45 -14.58
CA VAL A 18 -15.02 48.56 -13.64
C VAL A 18 -14.71 47.79 -12.36
N LYS A 19 -15.10 48.44 -11.27
CA LYS A 19 -14.66 48.35 -9.89
C LYS A 19 -15.48 47.33 -9.10
N MET A 20 -14.80 46.75 -8.11
CA MET A 20 -15.26 46.09 -6.89
C MET A 20 -16.75 46.29 -6.51
N LEU A 21 -17.45 45.18 -6.26
CA LEU A 21 -18.58 45.10 -5.33
C LEU A 21 -18.35 43.92 -4.40
N GLN A 22 -18.29 44.26 -3.12
CA GLN A 22 -18.07 43.41 -1.97
C GLN A 22 -19.46 43.07 -1.39
N SER A 23 -19.77 41.80 -1.16
CA SER A 23 -20.94 41.40 -0.36
C SER A 23 -20.64 40.16 0.46
N SER A 24 -20.77 40.36 1.77
CA SER A 24 -20.62 39.45 2.88
C SER A 24 -21.68 38.35 2.88
N ALA A 25 -21.29 37.10 3.08
CA ALA A 25 -22.16 36.07 3.64
C ALA A 25 -21.30 35.02 4.38
N ALA A 26 -21.34 35.08 5.70
CA ALA A 26 -20.78 34.07 6.59
C ALA A 26 -21.64 32.81 6.53
N VAL A 27 -21.04 31.66 6.22
CA VAL A 27 -21.62 30.33 6.45
C VAL A 27 -20.60 29.46 7.16
N HIS A 28 -21.07 28.85 8.25
CA HIS A 28 -20.31 28.11 9.26
C HIS A 28 -19.45 26.98 8.68
N ASN A 29 -18.16 26.95 9.05
CA ASN A 29 -17.29 25.79 8.88
C ASN A 29 -17.20 25.03 10.22
N PRO A 30 -17.68 23.77 10.32
CA PRO A 30 -17.59 22.99 11.54
C PRO A 30 -16.14 22.54 11.79
N LYS A 31 -15.64 22.88 12.98
CA LYS A 31 -14.34 22.51 13.54
C LYS A 31 -14.15 20.99 13.52
N HIS A 32 -13.20 20.48 12.72
CA HIS A 32 -12.69 19.12 12.91
C HIS A 32 -11.68 19.14 14.07
N LYS A 33 -12.08 18.57 15.19
CA LYS A 33 -11.22 18.34 16.37
C LYS A 33 -10.09 17.39 15.98
N THR A 34 -8.86 17.87 15.96
CA THR A 34 -7.66 17.04 16.03
C THR A 34 -7.43 16.66 17.49
N ASN A 35 -7.65 15.38 17.81
CA ASN A 35 -7.19 14.80 19.06
C ASN A 35 -5.66 14.73 19.03
N LYS A 36 -5.01 15.55 19.88
CA LYS A 36 -3.62 15.39 20.29
C LYS A 36 -3.54 14.19 21.23
N SER A 37 -2.85 13.13 20.82
CA SER A 37 -2.12 12.25 21.74
C SER A 37 -0.65 12.46 21.44
N GLY A 38 0.06 13.07 22.39
CA GLY A 38 1.51 13.18 22.34
C GLY A 38 2.13 11.84 22.68
N GLU A 39 3.15 11.47 21.91
CA GLU A 39 4.16 10.50 22.32
C GLU A 39 5.50 11.24 22.25
N LYS A 40 6.32 11.09 23.28
CA LYS A 40 7.58 11.81 23.47
C LYS A 40 8.66 11.19 22.56
N ASP A 41 9.17 11.97 21.62
CA ASP A 41 10.31 11.57 20.80
C ASP A 41 11.62 11.73 21.58
N GLY A 42 12.24 10.60 21.88
CA GLY A 42 13.66 10.49 22.12
C GLY A 42 14.22 9.48 21.11
N GLU A 43 15.35 9.86 20.51
CA GLU A 43 16.28 9.03 19.72
C GLU A 43 16.27 9.25 18.19
N ASN A 44 17.38 9.81 17.72
CA ASN A 44 17.68 10.12 16.33
C ASN A 44 17.83 8.85 15.49
N THR A 45 16.72 8.30 15.02
CA THR A 45 16.69 7.34 13.91
C THR A 45 15.71 7.88 12.86
N PRO A 46 16.03 7.90 11.55
CA PRO A 46 15.10 8.35 10.53
C PRO A 46 13.82 7.53 10.63
N ALA A 47 12.70 8.18 10.94
CA ALA A 47 11.40 7.52 11.08
C ALA A 47 11.03 6.82 9.75
N VAL A 48 11.21 5.51 9.69
CA VAL A 48 10.82 4.69 8.55
C VAL A 48 9.29 4.75 8.46
N LYS A 49 8.79 5.42 7.42
CA LYS A 49 7.34 5.50 7.18
C LYS A 49 6.79 4.07 6.97
N PRO A 50 5.73 3.67 7.68
CA PRO A 50 5.26 2.30 7.62
C PRO A 50 4.62 1.99 6.26
N CYS A 51 5.11 0.95 5.58
CA CYS A 51 4.51 0.41 4.35
C CYS A 51 3.39 -0.59 4.68
N THR A 52 2.39 -0.13 5.44
CA THR A 52 1.30 -0.96 5.95
C THR A 52 -0.02 -0.22 5.87
N VAL A 53 -1.13 -0.96 5.78
CA VAL A 53 -2.47 -0.37 5.76
C VAL A 53 -3.50 -1.31 6.37
N THR A 54 -4.52 -0.74 6.99
CA THR A 54 -5.70 -1.46 7.44
C THR A 54 -6.87 -1.08 6.55
N ASN A 55 -7.60 -2.07 6.04
CA ASN A 55 -8.82 -1.81 5.28
C ASN A 55 -9.92 -1.32 6.25
N PRO A 56 -10.47 -0.10 6.06
CA PRO A 56 -11.46 0.47 6.98
C PRO A 56 -12.81 -0.25 6.97
N LEU A 57 -13.11 -1.03 5.92
CA LEU A 57 -14.38 -1.75 5.78
C LEU A 57 -14.31 -3.16 6.39
N THR A 58 -13.19 -3.86 6.19
CA THR A 58 -13.02 -5.26 6.63
C THR A 58 -12.17 -5.40 7.89
N ASN A 59 -11.51 -4.34 8.35
CA ASN A 59 -10.50 -4.35 9.41
C ASN A 59 -9.34 -5.34 9.18
N GLN A 60 -9.10 -5.70 7.92
CA GLN A 60 -7.98 -6.56 7.54
C GLN A 60 -6.70 -5.75 7.43
N PHE A 61 -5.59 -6.33 7.90
CA PHE A 61 -4.27 -5.70 7.89
C PHE A 61 -3.42 -6.23 6.74
N TYR A 62 -2.68 -5.32 6.10
CA TYR A 62 -1.81 -5.58 4.95
C TYR A 62 -0.43 -4.99 5.24
N ASP A 63 0.62 -5.82 5.08
CA ASP A 63 2.01 -5.44 5.34
C ASP A 63 2.86 -5.73 4.11
N LEU A 64 3.33 -4.66 3.46
CA LEU A 64 4.11 -4.72 2.23
C LEU A 64 5.59 -4.39 2.47
N ARG A 65 6.04 -4.29 3.73
CA ARG A 65 7.43 -3.93 4.06
C ARG A 65 8.46 -4.90 3.47
N SER A 66 8.13 -6.18 3.39
CA SER A 66 8.97 -7.21 2.76
C SER A 66 9.17 -7.01 1.26
N LEU A 67 8.32 -6.21 0.61
CA LEU A 67 8.45 -5.85 -0.80
C LEU A 67 9.33 -4.62 -1.01
N ALA A 68 9.52 -3.81 0.03
CA ALA A 68 10.31 -2.58 -0.02
C ALA A 68 11.81 -2.86 0.07
N ALA A 69 12.19 -3.79 0.94
CA ALA A 69 13.57 -4.15 1.19
C ALA A 69 13.69 -5.60 1.67
N VAL A 70 14.88 -6.16 1.45
CA VAL A 70 15.27 -7.50 1.91
C VAL A 70 16.46 -7.36 2.83
N THR A 71 16.45 -8.13 3.92
CA THR A 71 17.61 -8.28 4.82
C THR A 71 18.60 -9.25 4.20
N LYS A 72 19.85 -8.83 4.07
CA LYS A 72 20.96 -9.67 3.63
C LYS A 72 22.03 -9.69 4.70
N ASP A 73 22.59 -10.87 4.97
CA ASP A 73 23.77 -11.01 5.81
C ASP A 73 25.01 -10.83 4.93
N ILE A 74 25.77 -9.77 5.19
CA ILE A 74 27.06 -9.49 4.54
C ILE A 74 28.10 -9.49 5.64
N ASP A 75 29.05 -10.42 5.60
CA ASP A 75 30.15 -10.54 6.57
C ASP A 75 29.71 -10.61 8.05
N GLY A 76 28.57 -11.28 8.31
CA GLY A 76 27.99 -11.40 9.66
C GLY A 76 27.21 -10.17 10.13
N GLN A 77 27.08 -9.15 9.28
CA GLN A 77 26.26 -7.96 9.52
C GLN A 77 24.95 -8.05 8.73
N THR A 78 23.82 -7.89 9.43
CA THR A 78 22.49 -7.79 8.80
C THR A 78 22.33 -6.41 8.18
N VAL A 79 22.20 -6.35 6.85
CA VAL A 79 22.00 -5.10 6.09
C VAL A 79 20.65 -5.13 5.39
N ILE A 80 19.89 -4.04 5.49
CA ILE A 80 18.62 -3.87 4.79
C ILE A 80 18.91 -3.25 3.42
N VAL A 81 18.56 -3.96 2.35
CA VAL A 81 18.80 -3.53 0.97
C VAL A 81 17.47 -3.35 0.25
N SER A 82 17.30 -2.21 -0.43
CA SER A 82 16.11 -1.93 -1.25
C SER A 82 15.92 -3.02 -2.31
N GLN A 83 14.67 -3.46 -2.50
CA GLN A 83 14.34 -4.52 -3.45
C GLN A 83 13.79 -3.92 -4.75
N PRO A 84 14.57 -3.85 -5.85
CA PRO A 84 14.06 -3.43 -7.14
C PRO A 84 13.23 -4.54 -7.79
N TRP A 85 12.13 -4.14 -8.44
CA TRP A 85 11.25 -5.00 -9.21
C TRP A 85 11.29 -4.60 -10.67
N MET A 86 11.59 -5.56 -11.54
CA MET A 86 11.76 -5.34 -12.97
C MET A 86 10.64 -6.01 -13.75
N THR A 87 10.12 -5.33 -14.76
CA THR A 87 9.14 -5.89 -15.70
C THR A 87 9.37 -5.34 -17.10
N ARG A 88 9.00 -6.11 -18.12
CA ARG A 88 9.15 -5.70 -19.52
C ARG A 88 7.82 -5.15 -20.02
N GLY A 89 7.85 -4.02 -20.72
CA GLY A 89 6.76 -3.66 -21.61
C GLY A 89 6.90 -4.48 -22.89
N LEU A 90 6.04 -5.48 -23.09
CA LEU A 90 6.04 -6.20 -24.38
C LEU A 90 5.57 -5.28 -25.51
N ASP A 91 4.49 -4.53 -25.24
CA ASP A 91 3.89 -3.57 -26.18
C ASP A 91 4.49 -2.17 -26.06
N TYR A 92 5.29 -1.93 -25.02
CA TYR A 92 5.97 -0.66 -24.76
C TYR A 92 7.47 -0.94 -24.83
N ALA A 93 8.15 -0.49 -25.90
CA ALA A 93 9.56 -0.83 -26.21
C ALA A 93 10.57 -0.31 -25.15
N GLY A 94 10.48 -0.86 -23.94
CA GLY A 94 11.22 -0.42 -22.77
C GLY A 94 11.06 -1.36 -21.58
N ASN A 95 12.05 -1.32 -20.70
CA ASN A 95 12.07 -2.06 -19.44
C ASN A 95 11.72 -1.11 -18.30
N PHE A 96 10.92 -1.60 -17.36
CA PHE A 96 10.50 -0.85 -16.19
C PHE A 96 11.19 -1.40 -14.95
N THR A 97 11.68 -0.50 -14.12
CA THR A 97 12.21 -0.81 -12.80
C THR A 97 11.49 0.04 -11.77
N LEU A 98 10.98 -0.58 -10.71
CA LEU A 98 10.28 0.12 -9.64
C LEU A 98 10.58 -0.48 -8.26
N GLY A 99 10.50 0.36 -7.23
CA GLY A 99 10.47 -0.03 -5.83
C GLY A 99 9.03 0.05 -5.29
N ILE A 100 8.75 -0.73 -4.25
CA ILE A 100 7.46 -0.72 -3.54
C ILE A 100 7.70 -0.08 -2.19
N CYS A 101 7.08 1.06 -1.88
CA CYS A 101 7.38 1.84 -0.65
C CYS A 101 8.85 2.27 -0.49
N SER A 102 9.67 2.13 -1.53
CA SER A 102 11.09 2.42 -1.52
C SER A 102 11.54 2.88 -2.90
N SER A 103 12.74 3.44 -2.97
CA SER A 103 13.43 3.72 -4.23
C SER A 103 14.19 2.47 -4.67
N PRO A 104 14.12 2.07 -5.96
CA PRO A 104 14.95 1.00 -6.51
C PRO A 104 16.41 1.42 -6.72
N ILE A 105 16.75 2.70 -6.50
CA ILE A 105 18.08 3.24 -6.68
C ILE A 105 18.86 3.07 -5.38
N SER A 106 19.78 2.10 -5.36
CA SER A 106 20.66 1.83 -4.22
C SER A 106 21.93 2.68 -4.23
N LEU A 107 22.43 3.05 -5.41
CA LEU A 107 23.68 3.81 -5.59
C LEU A 107 23.44 4.95 -6.59
N PRO A 108 23.55 6.22 -6.16
CA PRO A 108 23.41 7.37 -7.05
C PRO A 108 24.49 7.44 -8.15
N GLU A 109 25.61 6.73 -7.95
CA GLU A 109 26.73 6.65 -8.90
C GLU A 109 26.36 5.97 -10.22
N ASP A 110 25.29 5.16 -10.23
CA ASP A 110 24.76 4.50 -11.44
C ASP A 110 23.87 5.42 -12.30
N LEU A 111 23.76 6.70 -11.94
CA LEU A 111 22.90 7.67 -12.62
C LEU A 111 23.71 8.69 -13.40
N ASP A 112 23.36 8.86 -14.67
CA ASP A 112 23.91 9.94 -15.48
C ASP A 112 23.33 11.29 -15.06
N GLY A 113 24.03 12.38 -15.41
CA GLY A 113 23.58 13.75 -15.14
C GLY A 113 22.19 14.05 -15.71
N ASP A 114 21.90 13.48 -16.88
CA ASP A 114 20.65 13.68 -17.62
C ASP A 114 19.52 12.71 -17.25
N ASP A 115 19.80 11.69 -16.44
CA ASP A 115 18.78 10.79 -15.91
C ASP A 115 17.78 11.58 -15.05
N PHE A 116 16.48 11.32 -15.24
CA PHE A 116 15.41 11.95 -14.47
C PHE A 116 15.43 13.49 -14.55
N SER A 117 15.62 14.02 -15.76
CA SER A 117 15.79 15.45 -16.06
C SER A 117 14.83 16.43 -15.34
N SER A 118 13.60 16.02 -15.02
CA SER A 118 12.60 16.91 -14.38
C SER A 118 12.44 16.67 -12.87
N VAL A 119 13.21 15.74 -12.29
CA VAL A 119 13.18 15.36 -10.88
C VAL A 119 14.37 15.98 -10.15
N ARG A 120 14.09 16.67 -9.04
CA ARG A 120 15.14 17.34 -8.24
C ARG A 120 15.93 16.35 -7.39
N ASN A 121 15.23 15.42 -6.73
CA ASN A 121 15.86 14.42 -5.88
C ASN A 121 15.80 13.05 -6.57
N LYS A 122 16.88 12.68 -7.26
CA LYS A 122 16.94 11.42 -8.01
C LYS A 122 16.81 10.19 -7.10
N THR A 123 17.21 10.30 -5.83
CA THR A 123 17.11 9.19 -4.87
C THR A 123 15.67 8.84 -4.48
N GLU A 124 14.72 9.75 -4.68
CA GLU A 124 13.29 9.54 -4.39
C GLU A 124 12.51 8.92 -5.56
N VAL A 125 13.12 8.73 -6.73
CA VAL A 125 12.43 8.11 -7.87
C VAL A 125 12.05 6.69 -7.50
N ALA A 126 10.75 6.37 -7.48
CA ALA A 126 10.28 5.02 -7.14
C ALA A 126 10.06 4.13 -8.35
N ALA A 127 9.89 4.70 -9.52
CA ALA A 127 9.73 3.94 -10.74
C ALA A 127 10.38 4.69 -11.89
N TYR A 128 11.03 3.97 -12.78
CA TYR A 128 11.56 4.51 -14.02
C TYR A 128 11.47 3.50 -15.15
N PHE A 129 11.57 3.99 -16.38
CA PHE A 129 11.73 3.13 -17.54
C PHE A 129 13.02 3.46 -18.31
N THR A 130 13.52 2.45 -19.02
CA THR A 130 14.63 2.55 -19.96
C THR A 130 14.18 2.04 -21.32
N SER A 131 14.59 2.72 -22.37
CA SER A 131 14.25 2.35 -23.75
C SER A 131 15.52 2.30 -24.59
N PRO A 132 15.62 1.44 -25.61
CA PRO A 132 16.72 1.49 -26.57
C PRO A 132 16.79 2.82 -27.34
N ASP A 133 15.65 3.51 -27.49
CA ASP A 133 15.53 4.72 -28.30
C ASP A 133 16.05 5.97 -27.60
N PHE A 134 16.15 5.95 -26.26
CA PHE A 134 16.60 7.08 -25.45
C PHE A 134 17.64 6.61 -24.43
N PRO A 135 18.84 7.21 -24.40
CA PRO A 135 19.91 6.75 -23.51
C PRO A 135 19.63 7.05 -22.03
N HIS A 136 18.75 8.00 -21.73
CA HIS A 136 18.48 8.47 -20.37
C HIS A 136 17.28 7.77 -19.73
N LYS A 137 17.38 7.51 -18.42
CA LYS A 137 16.30 6.94 -17.62
C LYS A 137 15.22 7.99 -17.37
N MET A 138 13.96 7.57 -17.51
CA MET A 138 12.80 8.45 -17.35
C MET A 138 12.02 8.08 -16.10
N ALA A 139 11.83 9.03 -15.18
CA ALA A 139 11.12 8.83 -13.93
C ALA A 139 9.60 8.76 -14.15
N LEU A 140 8.97 7.75 -13.58
CA LEU A 140 7.53 7.50 -13.63
C LEU A 140 6.80 7.94 -12.36
N GLY A 141 7.53 8.38 -11.34
CA GLY A 141 6.96 8.88 -10.08
C GLY A 141 7.96 8.79 -8.92
N LEU A 142 7.64 9.51 -7.85
CA LEU A 142 8.42 9.52 -6.60
C LEU A 142 7.85 8.52 -5.59
N ALA A 143 8.72 8.05 -4.71
CA ALA A 143 8.39 7.06 -3.69
C ALA A 143 7.34 7.57 -2.72
N SER A 144 6.32 6.72 -2.54
CA SER A 144 5.27 6.90 -1.56
C SER A 144 5.14 5.62 -0.74
N THR A 145 4.83 5.78 0.54
CA THR A 145 4.46 4.69 1.45
C THR A 145 2.94 4.63 1.67
N GLU A 146 2.20 5.54 1.05
CA GLU A 146 0.75 5.66 1.21
C GLU A 146 0.02 4.60 0.37
N LEU A 147 -0.56 3.63 1.06
CA LEU A 147 -1.42 2.59 0.49
C LEU A 147 -2.88 3.00 0.62
N LYS A 148 -3.65 2.81 -0.45
CA LYS A 148 -5.08 3.18 -0.51
C LYS A 148 -5.91 2.01 -0.99
N PHE A 149 -7.16 1.94 -0.52
CA PHE A 149 -8.16 1.05 -1.11
C PHE A 149 -9.00 1.83 -2.12
N ARG A 150 -9.03 1.34 -3.36
CA ARG A 150 -9.99 1.79 -4.38
C ARG A 150 -10.98 0.66 -4.63
N GLY A 151 -12.14 0.75 -3.98
CA GLY A 151 -13.10 -0.36 -3.92
C GLY A 151 -12.50 -1.54 -3.15
N ARG A 152 -12.40 -2.70 -3.80
CA ARG A 152 -11.79 -3.91 -3.21
C ARG A 152 -10.28 -4.04 -3.47
N ASN A 153 -9.73 -3.14 -4.25
CA ASN A 153 -8.35 -3.23 -4.73
C ASN A 153 -7.42 -2.40 -3.84
N LEU A 154 -6.31 -3.01 -3.42
CA LEU A 154 -5.22 -2.32 -2.76
C LEU A 154 -4.33 -1.67 -3.81
N VAL A 155 -4.14 -0.36 -3.72
CA VAL A 155 -3.38 0.42 -4.71
C VAL A 155 -2.39 1.38 -4.06
N MET A 156 -1.36 1.72 -4.82
CA MET A 156 -0.40 2.78 -4.49
C MET A 156 -0.19 3.66 -5.72
N GLU A 157 -0.08 4.96 -5.47
CA GLU A 157 0.07 5.96 -6.52
C GLU A 157 1.40 6.69 -6.34
N TYR A 158 2.23 6.67 -7.37
CA TYR A 158 3.43 7.47 -7.46
C TYR A 158 3.19 8.63 -8.42
N THR A 159 3.57 9.83 -7.99
CA THR A 159 3.40 11.07 -8.74
C THR A 159 4.71 11.85 -8.75
N GLY A 160 4.80 12.89 -9.57
CA GLY A 160 5.97 13.78 -9.54
C GLY A 160 7.18 13.29 -10.34
N GLY A 161 7.00 12.37 -11.28
CA GLY A 161 8.05 11.91 -12.19
C GLY A 161 8.45 12.97 -13.23
N ASP A 162 9.01 12.51 -14.36
CA ASP A 162 9.44 13.39 -15.45
C ASP A 162 8.26 14.07 -16.16
N LEU A 163 8.54 15.13 -16.92
CA LEU A 163 7.51 15.78 -17.74
C LEU A 163 6.96 14.82 -18.81
N CYS A 164 5.66 14.90 -19.05
CA CYS A 164 5.01 14.11 -20.09
C CYS A 164 5.33 14.69 -21.49
N PRO A 165 5.42 13.86 -22.55
CA PRO A 165 5.87 14.31 -23.88
C PRO A 165 5.07 15.51 -24.43
N ASN A 166 3.76 15.54 -24.16
CA ASN A 166 2.84 16.56 -24.69
C ASN A 166 2.49 17.65 -23.67
N SER A 167 3.22 17.79 -22.56
CA SER A 167 2.91 18.79 -21.52
C SER A 167 4.14 19.31 -20.78
N LYS A 168 4.18 20.62 -20.58
CA LYS A 168 5.24 21.29 -19.79
C LYS A 168 4.95 21.32 -18.29
N THR A 169 3.74 20.92 -17.87
CA THR A 169 3.29 21.01 -16.47
C THR A 169 2.90 19.66 -15.89
N ARG A 170 2.34 18.76 -16.73
CA ARG A 170 1.94 17.43 -16.30
C ARG A 170 3.18 16.55 -16.14
N ARG A 171 3.27 15.90 -14.99
CA ARG A 171 4.32 14.95 -14.65
C ARG A 171 3.83 13.53 -14.80
N ARG A 172 4.74 12.63 -15.15
CA ARG A 172 4.50 11.19 -15.21
C ARG A 172 4.13 10.67 -13.83
N SER A 173 3.23 9.71 -13.85
CA SER A 173 2.71 9.04 -12.66
C SER A 173 2.56 7.55 -12.92
N SER A 174 2.64 6.74 -11.88
CA SER A 174 2.36 5.31 -11.95
C SER A 174 1.38 4.87 -10.87
N LEU A 175 0.55 3.90 -11.23
CA LEU A 175 -0.41 3.26 -10.34
C LEU A 175 -0.05 1.78 -10.22
N LEU A 176 0.22 1.34 -9.00
CA LEU A 176 0.49 -0.05 -8.67
C LEU A 176 -0.77 -0.65 -8.06
N LEU A 177 -1.27 -1.72 -8.68
CA LEU A 177 -2.38 -2.52 -8.19
C LEU A 177 -1.81 -3.78 -7.53
N PHE A 178 -2.04 -3.95 -6.23
CA PHE A 178 -1.61 -5.13 -5.50
C PHE A 178 -2.69 -6.21 -5.53
N SER A 179 -2.32 -7.40 -5.98
CA SER A 179 -3.18 -8.57 -6.08
C SER A 179 -2.64 -9.69 -5.19
N CYS A 180 -3.51 -10.25 -4.35
CA CYS A 180 -3.19 -11.37 -3.49
C CYS A 180 -3.05 -12.63 -4.35
N ASP A 181 -1.86 -13.21 -4.34
CA ASP A 181 -1.56 -14.49 -4.98
C ASP A 181 -0.87 -15.37 -3.93
N ARG A 182 -1.56 -16.42 -3.47
CA ARG A 182 -1.06 -17.34 -2.43
C ARG A 182 -0.20 -18.47 -2.99
N GLU A 183 -0.23 -18.69 -4.30
CA GLU A 183 0.43 -19.81 -4.97
C GLU A 183 1.83 -19.44 -5.47
N ILE A 184 2.14 -18.14 -5.52
CA ILE A 184 3.45 -17.65 -5.93
C ILE A 184 4.54 -18.05 -4.92
N GLN A 185 5.64 -18.62 -5.41
CA GLN A 185 6.80 -18.98 -4.60
C GLN A 185 7.48 -17.72 -4.07
N SER A 186 7.13 -17.29 -2.85
CA SER A 186 7.72 -16.27 -1.93
C SER A 186 8.22 -14.92 -2.50
N LYS A 187 8.33 -14.75 -3.80
CA LYS A 187 8.84 -13.57 -4.51
C LYS A 187 7.70 -12.97 -5.30
N ALA A 188 7.43 -11.68 -5.09
CA ALA A 188 6.41 -10.98 -5.85
C ALA A 188 6.75 -10.92 -7.34
N LYS A 189 5.71 -10.79 -8.17
CA LYS A 189 5.86 -10.58 -9.61
C LYS A 189 5.18 -9.27 -9.99
N VAL A 190 5.91 -8.42 -10.71
CA VAL A 190 5.37 -7.17 -11.27
C VAL A 190 5.14 -7.35 -12.76
N SER A 191 3.95 -6.99 -13.21
CA SER A 191 3.52 -7.03 -14.60
C SER A 191 3.12 -5.63 -15.05
N TYR A 192 3.62 -5.20 -16.20
CA TYR A 192 3.13 -3.99 -16.85
C TYR A 192 1.76 -4.26 -17.48
N ILE A 193 0.79 -3.36 -17.23
CA ILE A 193 -0.56 -3.45 -17.81
C ILE A 193 -0.66 -2.56 -19.04
N GLY A 194 -0.17 -1.32 -18.95
CA GLY A 194 -0.29 -0.34 -20.02
C GLY A 194 0.02 1.09 -19.58
N SER A 195 -0.02 1.99 -20.54
CA SER A 195 0.14 3.44 -20.36
C SER A 195 -1.05 4.19 -20.97
N ALA A 196 -1.36 5.35 -20.41
CA ALA A 196 -2.26 6.33 -21.00
C ALA A 196 -1.45 7.59 -21.35
N ASP A 197 -1.49 7.96 -22.65
CA ASP A 197 -0.79 9.11 -23.24
C ASP A 197 0.72 9.20 -22.88
N ASP A 198 1.38 8.06 -22.65
CA ASP A 198 2.79 7.97 -22.20
C ASP A 198 3.10 8.84 -20.97
N CYS A 199 2.09 8.99 -20.11
CA CYS A 199 2.10 9.88 -18.98
C CYS A 199 1.60 9.21 -17.69
N ALA A 200 0.60 8.33 -17.78
CA ALA A 200 0.13 7.52 -16.66
C ALA A 200 0.37 6.03 -16.93
N TYR A 201 1.07 5.35 -16.02
CA TYR A 201 1.49 3.96 -16.18
C TYR A 201 0.79 3.07 -15.15
N PHE A 202 0.41 1.87 -15.55
CA PHE A 202 -0.35 0.94 -14.70
C PHE A 202 0.41 -0.38 -14.57
N PHE A 203 0.61 -0.82 -13.33
CA PHE A 203 1.32 -2.04 -13.00
C PHE A 203 0.47 -2.94 -12.09
N GLU A 204 0.51 -4.25 -12.31
CA GLU A 204 -0.03 -5.26 -11.41
C GLU A 204 1.11 -5.88 -10.60
N VAL A 205 0.99 -5.91 -9.28
CA VAL A 205 1.93 -6.55 -8.36
C VAL A 205 1.23 -7.75 -7.72
N ARG A 206 1.61 -8.95 -8.13
CA ARG A 206 1.12 -10.20 -7.53
C ARG A 206 2.02 -10.63 -6.39
N THR A 207 1.46 -10.82 -5.20
CA THR A 207 2.24 -11.14 -4.00
C THR A 207 1.39 -11.75 -2.89
N ILE A 208 1.99 -12.59 -2.07
CA ILE A 208 1.39 -13.12 -0.84
C ILE A 208 1.12 -12.01 0.20
N HIS A 209 1.90 -10.92 0.15
CA HIS A 209 1.85 -9.84 1.12
C HIS A 209 0.65 -8.90 0.93
N ALA A 210 0.00 -8.99 -0.24
CA ALA A 210 -1.26 -8.32 -0.53
C ALA A 210 -2.47 -9.14 -0.06
N CYS A 211 -2.26 -10.29 0.57
CA CYS A 211 -3.32 -11.06 1.18
C CYS A 211 -3.63 -10.49 2.57
N ALA A 212 -4.92 -10.36 2.88
CA ALA A 212 -5.37 -9.96 4.21
C ALA A 212 -4.78 -10.89 5.28
N THR A 213 -4.04 -10.33 6.21
CA THR A 213 -3.70 -11.04 7.44
C THR A 213 -4.94 -10.97 8.34
N ALA A 214 -5.40 -12.13 8.81
CA ALA A 214 -6.56 -12.19 9.69
C ALA A 214 -6.31 -11.27 10.90
N PRO A 215 -7.30 -10.46 11.33
CA PRO A 215 -7.20 -9.80 12.62
C PRO A 215 -6.96 -10.89 13.66
N THR A 216 -5.98 -10.69 14.53
CA THR A 216 -5.57 -11.62 15.59
C THR A 216 -6.66 -11.77 16.65
N GLY A 217 -7.82 -12.30 16.28
CA GLY A 217 -8.91 -12.74 17.14
C GLY A 217 -9.10 -14.27 17.13
N GLU A 218 -8.35 -14.99 16.30
CA GLU A 218 -8.47 -16.44 16.11
C GLU A 218 -7.96 -17.26 17.33
N ASN A 219 -7.19 -16.63 18.22
CA ASN A 219 -6.72 -17.29 19.45
C ASN A 219 -7.85 -17.50 20.47
N MET A 220 -8.97 -16.78 20.35
CA MET A 220 -10.13 -16.97 21.23
C MET A 220 -10.89 -18.26 20.92
N GLY A 221 -10.86 -18.73 19.68
CA GLY A 221 -11.52 -19.98 19.28
C GLY A 221 -10.87 -21.21 19.91
N ILE A 222 -9.54 -21.31 19.81
CA ILE A 222 -8.77 -22.43 20.36
C ILE A 222 -8.85 -22.42 21.90
N VAL A 223 -8.74 -21.25 22.53
CA VAL A 223 -8.86 -21.12 24.00
C VAL A 223 -10.27 -21.53 24.47
N SER A 224 -11.33 -21.16 23.74
CA SER A 224 -12.69 -21.58 24.07
C SER A 224 -12.88 -23.11 23.99
N ILE A 225 -12.30 -23.76 22.97
CA ILE A 225 -12.42 -25.21 22.79
C ILE A 225 -11.69 -25.95 23.93
N VAL A 226 -10.47 -25.52 24.27
CA VAL A 226 -9.68 -26.12 25.36
C VAL A 226 -10.40 -25.95 26.71
N PHE A 227 -10.99 -24.78 26.95
CA PHE A 227 -11.76 -24.53 28.18
C PHE A 227 -13.00 -25.42 28.29
N LEU A 228 -13.75 -25.61 27.21
CA LEU A 228 -14.94 -26.48 27.19
C LEU A 228 -14.58 -27.94 27.47
N ILE A 229 -13.51 -28.46 26.86
CA ILE A 229 -13.04 -29.83 27.09
C ILE A 229 -12.59 -30.00 28.55
N GLY A 230 -11.82 -29.05 29.08
CA GLY A 230 -11.38 -29.05 30.48
C GLY A 230 -12.55 -29.01 31.47
N ALA A 231 -13.57 -28.19 31.20
CA ALA A 231 -14.77 -28.11 32.03
C ALA A 231 -15.57 -29.42 32.01
N ALA A 232 -15.77 -30.03 30.84
CA ALA A 232 -16.46 -31.31 30.73
C ALA A 232 -15.73 -32.44 31.48
N ALA A 233 -14.40 -32.49 31.39
CA ALA A 233 -13.58 -33.46 32.13
C ALA A 233 -13.66 -33.24 33.65
N ALA A 234 -13.66 -31.99 34.11
CA ALA A 234 -13.85 -31.68 35.53
C ALA A 234 -15.24 -32.11 36.02
N ILE A 235 -16.30 -31.83 35.24
CA ILE A 235 -17.67 -32.21 35.60
C ILE A 235 -17.81 -33.73 35.72
N THR A 236 -17.25 -34.51 34.79
CA THR A 236 -17.33 -35.98 34.87
C THR A 236 -16.51 -36.54 36.03
N PHE A 237 -15.32 -35.99 36.28
CA PHE A 237 -14.45 -36.42 37.37
C PHE A 237 -15.04 -36.11 38.76
N PHE A 238 -15.46 -34.86 38.98
CA PHE A 238 -16.04 -34.45 40.26
C PHE A 238 -17.47 -34.97 40.44
N GLY A 239 -18.31 -34.90 39.39
CA GLY A 239 -19.69 -35.40 39.43
C GLY A 239 -19.76 -36.91 39.63
N GLY A 240 -18.92 -37.68 38.94
CA GLY A 240 -18.80 -39.12 39.13
C GLY A 240 -18.36 -39.48 40.56
N GLY A 241 -17.40 -38.75 41.12
CA GLY A 241 -16.93 -38.95 42.50
C GLY A 241 -17.99 -38.66 43.57
N VAL A 242 -18.80 -37.60 43.37
CA VAL A 242 -19.91 -37.26 44.27
C VAL A 242 -21.04 -38.27 44.16
N LEU A 243 -21.44 -38.63 42.94
CA LEU A 243 -22.50 -39.62 42.69
C LEU A 243 -22.12 -41.00 43.23
N TYR A 244 -20.86 -41.41 43.05
CA TYR A 244 -20.33 -42.65 43.59
C TYR A 244 -20.39 -42.69 45.12
N LYS A 245 -19.99 -41.60 45.79
CA LYS A 245 -20.09 -41.48 47.26
C LYS A 245 -21.53 -41.46 47.75
N LEU A 246 -22.44 -40.82 47.00
CA LEU A 246 -23.87 -40.76 47.32
C LEU A 246 -24.52 -42.14 47.20
N PHE A 247 -24.27 -42.86 46.10
CA PHE A 247 -24.81 -44.19 45.85
C PHE A 247 -24.36 -45.19 46.92
N LYS A 248 -23.08 -45.12 47.33
CA LYS A 248 -22.54 -45.94 48.41
C LYS A 248 -23.16 -45.64 49.78
N ARG A 249 -23.57 -44.40 50.06
CA ARG A 249 -24.22 -44.02 51.33
C ARG A 249 -25.71 -44.41 51.40
N LEU A 250 -26.35 -44.60 50.26
CA LEU A 250 -27.77 -44.92 50.18
C LEU A 250 -28.06 -46.43 50.21
N ASP A 251 -27.04 -47.30 50.18
CA ASP A 251 -27.16 -48.77 50.27
C ASP A 251 -28.24 -49.39 49.34
N LEU A 252 -28.50 -48.76 48.20
CA LEU A 252 -29.53 -49.16 47.22
C LEU A 252 -29.13 -50.40 46.38
N GLY A 253 -28.21 -51.22 46.88
CA GLY A 253 -27.73 -52.42 46.22
C GLY A 253 -27.95 -53.72 47.00
N GLN A 254 -28.55 -53.67 48.20
CA GLN A 254 -28.71 -54.89 49.00
C GLN A 254 -29.93 -55.69 48.50
N PRO A 255 -29.73 -56.91 47.94
CA PRO A 255 -30.85 -57.73 47.49
C PRO A 255 -31.72 -58.12 48.71
N PRO A 256 -33.05 -58.26 48.53
CA PRO A 256 -33.95 -58.60 49.62
C PRO A 256 -33.53 -59.94 50.23
N ARG A 257 -33.29 -59.95 51.56
CA ARG A 257 -33.09 -61.20 52.30
C ARG A 257 -34.43 -61.93 52.37
N LEU A 258 -34.53 -63.04 51.65
CA LEU A 258 -35.62 -64.01 51.81
C LEU A 258 -35.49 -64.68 53.19
N PRO A 259 -36.55 -64.68 54.02
CA PRO A 259 -36.56 -65.43 55.27
C PRO A 259 -36.63 -66.95 54.99
N ASN A 260 -35.87 -67.71 55.79
CA ASN A 260 -35.81 -69.18 55.80
C ASN A 260 -37.15 -69.84 56.12
#